data_AF-A0A7S2BV01-F1
#
_entry.id   AF-A0A7S2BV01-F1
#
_cell.length_a   1.000
_cell.length_b   1.000
_cell.length_c   1.000
_cell.angle_alpha   90.00
_cell.angle_beta   90.00
_cell.angle_gamma   90.00
#
_symmetry.space_group_name_H-M   'P 1'
#
loop_
_entity.id
_entity.type
_entity.pdbx_description
1 polymer ?
#
loop_
_entity_poly.entity_id
_entity_poly.type
_entity_poly.pdbx_seq_one_letter_code
_entity_poly.pdbx_strand_id
1 'polypeptide(L)'
;EEMEKMEAPLGYAWGVVGHLMGVDNSDELREVHTAMQPAVIAASTKLSQSATVYKALETVNAASKAGSESLDEAQARILDSSLMSMKLSGVGLEGAEKERFNAIRLELGDLSTQYSNNVLDATKAYSLTLTDKAEVEGLPPSALELAAQRAAADEE
;
A
#
# COMPACT_ATOMS: atom_id res chain seq x y z
N GLU A 1 4.10 -7.58 -21.48
CA GLU A 1 3.96 -6.26 -22.11
C GLU A 1 2.54 -5.69 -21.96
N GLU A 2 1.49 -6.29 -22.54
CA GLU A 2 0.12 -5.70 -22.46
C GLU A 2 -0.42 -5.58 -21.03
N MET A 3 -0.18 -6.57 -20.17
CA MET A 3 -0.55 -6.46 -18.74
C MET A 3 0.15 -5.28 -18.05
N GLU A 4 1.43 -5.09 -18.33
CA GLU A 4 2.23 -4.02 -17.74
C GLU A 4 1.72 -2.64 -18.18
N LYS A 5 1.33 -2.50 -19.46
CA LYS A 5 0.70 -1.26 -19.96
C LYS A 5 -0.63 -0.95 -19.25
N MET A 6 -1.37 -1.97 -18.81
CA MET A 6 -2.60 -1.78 -18.05
C MET A 6 -2.34 -1.43 -16.58
N GLU A 7 -1.31 -2.04 -15.96
CA GLU A 7 -1.02 -1.89 -14.53
C GLU A 7 -0.21 -0.64 -14.19
N ALA A 8 0.81 -0.34 -15.01
CA ALA A 8 1.81 0.67 -14.69
C ALA A 8 1.23 2.06 -14.40
N PRO A 9 0.24 2.60 -15.16
CA PRO A 9 -0.31 3.92 -14.90
C PRO A 9 -0.99 4.02 -13.52
N LEU A 10 -1.80 3.02 -13.17
CA LEU A 10 -2.48 2.98 -11.89
C LEU A 10 -1.48 2.77 -10.74
N GLY A 11 -0.54 1.84 -10.90
CA GLY A 11 0.49 1.56 -9.91
C GLY A 11 1.38 2.78 -9.64
N TYR A 12 1.77 3.51 -10.68
CA TYR A 12 2.53 4.75 -10.54
C TYR A 12 1.73 5.83 -9.82
N ALA A 13 0.52 6.14 -10.30
CA ALA A 13 -0.30 7.20 -9.72
C ALA A 13 -0.65 6.92 -8.25
N TRP A 14 -1.07 5.69 -7.95
CA TRP A 14 -1.41 5.30 -6.58
C TRP A 14 -0.16 5.21 -5.68
N GLY A 15 0.99 4.84 -6.24
CA GLY A 15 2.27 4.90 -5.53
C GLY A 15 2.64 6.31 -5.06
N VAL A 16 2.40 7.32 -5.90
CA VAL A 16 2.61 8.73 -5.52
C VAL A 16 1.65 9.15 -4.41
N VAL A 17 0.36 8.82 -4.51
CA VAL A 17 -0.62 9.11 -3.45
C VAL A 17 -0.23 8.43 -2.14
N GLY A 18 0.12 7.15 -2.18
CA GLY A 18 0.56 6.39 -1.01
C GLY A 18 1.84 6.94 -0.38
N HIS A 19 2.77 7.45 -1.20
CA HIS A 19 3.96 8.13 -0.70
C HIS A 19 3.59 9.42 0.06
N LEU A 20 2.75 10.28 -0.52
CA LEU A 20 2.30 11.53 0.11
C LEU A 20 1.54 11.26 1.40
N MET A 21 0.71 10.21 1.46
CA MET A 21 0.07 9.77 2.70
C MET A 21 1.06 9.47 3.84
N GLY A 22 2.31 9.12 3.51
CA GLY A 22 3.36 8.82 4.48
C GLY A 22 4.28 10.00 4.83
N VAL A 23 4.54 10.92 3.89
CA VAL A 23 5.52 12.01 4.09
C VAL A 23 4.91 13.41 4.17
N ASP A 24 3.69 13.59 3.67
CA ASP A 24 3.00 14.89 3.59
C ASP A 24 1.49 14.69 3.77
N ASN A 25 1.12 14.11 4.92
CA ASN A 25 -0.24 13.69 5.22
C ASN A 25 -1.10 14.89 5.66
N SER A 26 -2.25 15.08 5.00
CA SER A 26 -3.25 16.11 5.31
C SER A 26 -4.67 15.54 5.32
N ASP A 27 -5.62 16.27 5.91
CA ASP A 27 -7.03 15.86 5.97
C ASP A 27 -7.66 15.79 4.57
N GLU A 28 -7.32 16.73 3.67
CA GLU A 28 -7.78 16.74 2.28
C GLU A 28 -7.26 15.52 1.51
N LEU A 29 -5.98 15.15 1.72
CA LEU A 29 -5.40 13.97 1.08
C LEU A 29 -6.04 12.68 1.60
N ARG A 30 -6.33 12.60 2.91
CA ARG A 30 -7.02 11.45 3.53
C ARG A 30 -8.43 11.27 2.93
N GLU A 31 -9.19 12.36 2.81
CA GLU A 31 -10.54 12.31 2.24
C GLU A 31 -10.53 11.73 0.81
N VAL A 32 -9.65 12.26 -0.05
CA VAL A 32 -9.52 11.79 -1.44
C VAL A 32 -9.00 10.34 -1.49
N HIS A 33 -8.02 9.99 -0.65
CA HIS A 33 -7.51 8.63 -0.57
C HIS A 33 -8.62 7.64 -0.19
N THR A 34 -9.37 7.92 0.88
CA THR A 34 -10.48 7.06 1.34
C THR A 34 -11.58 6.94 0.28
N ALA A 35 -11.90 8.02 -0.44
CA ALA A 35 -12.89 7.96 -1.51
C ALA A 35 -12.46 7.08 -2.70
N MET A 36 -11.16 7.08 -3.03
CA MET A 36 -10.63 6.37 -4.21
C MET A 36 -10.15 4.94 -3.92
N GLN A 37 -9.77 4.64 -2.69
CA GLN A 37 -9.22 3.35 -2.28
C GLN A 37 -10.08 2.14 -2.71
N PRO A 38 -11.42 2.14 -2.55
CA PRO A 38 -12.25 1.03 -3.00
C PRO A 38 -12.16 0.77 -4.51
N ALA A 39 -12.11 1.83 -5.33
CA ALA A 39 -12.01 1.71 -6.79
C ALA A 39 -10.65 1.14 -7.21
N VAL A 40 -9.57 1.56 -6.55
CA VAL A 40 -8.21 1.05 -6.80
C VAL A 40 -8.10 -0.43 -6.43
N ILE A 41 -8.63 -0.81 -5.27
CA ILE A 41 -8.67 -2.20 -4.81
C ILE A 41 -9.48 -3.06 -5.79
N ALA A 42 -10.64 -2.58 -6.23
CA ALA A 42 -11.49 -3.30 -7.18
C ALA A 42 -10.78 -3.50 -8.54
N ALA A 43 -10.15 -2.45 -9.08
CA ALA A 43 -9.41 -2.54 -10.35
C ALA A 43 -8.24 -3.53 -10.26
N SER A 44 -7.43 -3.45 -9.19
CA SER A 44 -6.28 -4.31 -8.96
C SER A 44 -6.69 -5.78 -8.73
N THR A 45 -7.80 -5.99 -8.02
CA THR A 45 -8.36 -7.32 -7.76
C THR A 45 -8.89 -7.95 -9.05
N LYS A 46 -9.58 -7.18 -9.90
CA LYS A 46 -10.09 -7.67 -11.17
C LYS A 46 -8.99 -8.21 -12.08
N LEU A 47 -7.84 -7.52 -12.14
CA LEU A 47 -6.72 -7.94 -12.96
C LEU A 47 -5.99 -9.16 -12.37
N SER A 48 -5.66 -9.11 -11.08
CA SER A 48 -4.98 -10.22 -10.38
C SER A 48 -5.81 -11.50 -10.30
N GLN A 49 -7.14 -11.41 -10.38
CA GLN A 49 -8.06 -12.56 -10.44
C GLN A 49 -8.61 -12.83 -11.85
N SER A 50 -7.99 -12.30 -12.91
CA SER A 50 -8.42 -12.53 -14.28
C SER A 50 -8.12 -13.98 -14.72
N ALA A 51 -9.16 -14.81 -14.79
CA ALA A 51 -9.03 -16.21 -15.22
C ALA A 51 -8.47 -16.34 -16.65
N THR A 52 -8.82 -15.41 -17.54
CA THR A 52 -8.30 -15.39 -18.92
C THR A 52 -6.79 -15.16 -18.95
N VAL A 53 -6.32 -14.17 -18.20
CA VAL A 53 -4.89 -13.87 -18.11
C VAL A 53 -4.14 -15.03 -17.46
N TYR A 54 -4.68 -15.58 -16.37
CA TYR A 54 -4.08 -16.70 -15.67
C TYR A 54 -3.90 -17.93 -16.58
N LYS A 55 -4.94 -18.31 -17.34
CA LYS A 55 -4.86 -19.42 -18.31
C LYS A 55 -3.87 -19.17 -19.43
N ALA A 56 -3.77 -17.94 -19.92
CA ALA A 56 -2.78 -17.58 -20.93
C ALA A 56 -1.35 -17.76 -20.40
N LEU A 57 -1.08 -17.30 -19.17
CA LEU A 57 0.22 -17.49 -18.52
C LEU A 57 0.52 -18.97 -18.23
N GLU A 58 -0.49 -19.76 -17.83
CA GLU A 58 -0.32 -21.21 -17.66
C GLU A 58 0.05 -21.90 -18.99
N THR A 59 -0.50 -21.44 -20.11
CA THR A 59 -0.19 -21.98 -21.44
C THR A 59 1.27 -21.70 -21.81
N VAL A 60 1.75 -20.47 -21.59
CA VAL A 60 3.15 -20.09 -21.81
C VAL A 60 4.07 -20.92 -20.90
N ASN A 61 3.70 -21.12 -19.64
CA ASN A 61 4.49 -21.92 -18.70
C ASN A 61 4.58 -23.39 -19.15
N ALA A 62 3.48 -23.97 -19.63
CA ALA A 62 3.46 -25.32 -20.16
C ALA A 62 4.33 -25.45 -21.43
N ALA A 63 4.24 -24.48 -22.35
CA ALA A 63 5.05 -24.45 -23.57
C ALA A 63 6.55 -24.32 -23.26
N SER A 64 6.91 -23.47 -22.29
CA SER A 64 8.27 -23.32 -21.80
C SER A 64 8.82 -24.62 -21.22
N LYS A 65 8.06 -25.28 -20.33
CA LYS A 65 8.45 -26.58 -19.75
C LYS A 65 8.55 -27.71 -20.76
N ALA A 66 7.75 -27.67 -21.83
CA ALA A 66 7.81 -28.62 -22.93
C ALA A 66 8.98 -28.33 -23.91
N GLY A 67 9.69 -27.22 -23.75
CA GLY A 67 10.79 -26.80 -24.62
C GLY A 67 10.34 -26.22 -25.97
N SER A 68 9.04 -25.96 -26.16
CA SER A 68 8.50 -25.36 -27.38
C SER A 68 8.55 -23.83 -27.39
N GLU A 69 8.81 -23.22 -26.23
CA GLU A 69 9.00 -21.77 -26.07
C GLU A 69 10.26 -21.53 -25.21
N SER A 70 11.18 -20.71 -25.71
CA SER A 70 12.40 -20.39 -24.97
C SER A 70 12.20 -19.08 -24.22
N LEU A 71 12.19 -19.16 -22.89
CA LEU A 71 12.21 -18.00 -22.01
C LEU A 71 13.63 -17.80 -21.49
N ASP A 72 14.08 -16.56 -21.41
CA ASP A 72 15.26 -16.24 -20.61
C ASP A 72 14.97 -16.39 -19.10
N GLU A 73 16.01 -16.32 -18.28
CA GLU A 73 15.89 -16.49 -16.83
C GLU A 73 14.95 -15.44 -16.18
N ALA A 74 15.00 -14.19 -16.66
CA ALA A 74 14.17 -13.12 -16.12
C ALA A 74 12.70 -13.32 -16.49
N GLN A 75 12.41 -13.68 -17.74
CA GLN A 75 11.07 -14.00 -18.23
C GLN A 75 10.46 -15.19 -17.49
N ALA A 76 11.24 -16.26 -17.30
CA ALA A 76 10.80 -17.43 -16.53
C ALA A 76 10.45 -17.03 -15.07
N ARG A 77 11.29 -16.20 -14.44
CA ARG A 77 11.05 -15.72 -13.07
C ARG A 77 9.81 -14.82 -12.99
N ILE A 78 9.60 -13.93 -13.95
CA ILE A 78 8.42 -13.07 -14.04
C ILE A 78 7.15 -13.93 -14.18
N LEU A 79 7.19 -14.94 -15.05
CA LEU A 79 6.06 -15.84 -15.28
C LEU A 79 5.68 -16.60 -14.00
N ASP A 80 6.65 -17.21 -13.34
CA ASP A 80 6.43 -17.94 -12.09
C ASP A 80 5.90 -17.03 -10.97
N SER A 81 6.45 -15.82 -10.85
CA SER A 81 6.01 -14.84 -9.86
C SER A 81 4.58 -14.36 -10.13
N SER A 82 4.24 -14.14 -11.41
CA SER A 82 2.91 -13.71 -11.83
C SER A 82 1.87 -14.79 -11.53
N LEU A 83 2.14 -16.05 -11.91
CA LEU A 83 1.26 -17.18 -11.62
C LEU A 83 1.05 -17.38 -10.11
N MET A 84 2.12 -17.27 -9.32
CA MET A 84 2.02 -17.35 -7.85
C MET A 84 1.18 -16.20 -7.28
N SER A 85 1.42 -14.97 -7.73
CA SER A 85 0.69 -13.78 -7.27
C SER A 85 -0.81 -13.87 -7.55
N MET A 86 -1.19 -14.37 -8.75
CA MET A 86 -2.59 -14.57 -9.10
C MET A 86 -3.26 -15.66 -8.24
N LYS A 87 -2.55 -16.75 -7.94
CA LYS A 87 -3.02 -17.79 -7.00
C LYS A 87 -3.26 -17.22 -5.60
N LEU A 88 -2.28 -16.48 -5.07
CA LEU A 88 -2.40 -15.82 -3.76
C LEU A 88 -3.49 -14.73 -3.75
N SER A 89 -3.78 -14.16 -4.92
CA SER A 89 -4.89 -13.23 -5.10
C SER A 89 -6.25 -13.91 -5.25
N GLY A 90 -6.34 -15.24 -5.20
CA GLY A 90 -7.60 -15.98 -5.22
C GLY A 90 -8.18 -16.20 -6.62
N VAL A 91 -7.36 -16.22 -7.67
CA VAL A 91 -7.85 -16.45 -9.06
C VAL A 91 -8.62 -17.76 -9.23
N GLY A 92 -8.30 -18.78 -8.43
CA GLY A 92 -8.97 -20.10 -8.45
C GLY A 92 -10.19 -20.21 -7.54
N LEU A 93 -10.58 -19.15 -6.83
CA LEU A 93 -11.79 -19.14 -6.00
C LEU A 93 -13.03 -18.84 -6.85
N GLU A 94 -14.17 -19.42 -6.47
CA GLU A 94 -15.45 -19.23 -7.15
C GLU A 94 -16.59 -18.96 -6.14
N GLY A 95 -17.70 -18.40 -6.64
CA GLY A 95 -18.91 -18.15 -5.85
C GLY A 95 -18.66 -17.40 -4.54
N ALA A 96 -19.28 -17.90 -3.47
CA ALA A 96 -19.24 -17.28 -2.14
C ALA A 96 -17.82 -17.18 -1.54
N GLU A 97 -16.90 -18.09 -1.88
CA GLU A 97 -15.53 -18.03 -1.38
C GLU A 97 -14.77 -16.84 -1.98
N LYS A 98 -14.97 -16.59 -3.28
CA LYS A 98 -14.39 -15.43 -3.96
C LYS A 98 -14.95 -14.11 -3.44
N GLU A 99 -16.27 -14.06 -3.23
CA GLU A 99 -16.93 -12.88 -2.65
C GLU A 99 -16.39 -12.57 -1.26
N ARG A 100 -16.26 -13.60 -0.39
CA ARG A 100 -15.69 -13.46 0.95
C ARG A 100 -14.24 -13.00 0.92
N PHE A 101 -13.42 -13.59 0.04
CA PHE A 101 -12.02 -13.19 -0.11
C PHE A 101 -11.90 -11.71 -0.50
N ASN A 102 -12.73 -11.25 -1.44
CA ASN A 102 -12.72 -9.85 -1.89
C ASN A 102 -13.20 -8.89 -0.80
N ALA A 103 -14.22 -9.28 -0.02
CA ALA A 103 -14.66 -8.49 1.13
C ALA A 103 -13.56 -8.34 2.19
N ILE A 104 -12.86 -9.43 2.52
CA ILE A 104 -11.73 -9.40 3.47
C ILE A 104 -10.60 -8.51 2.95
N ARG A 105 -10.27 -8.57 1.66
CA ARG A 105 -9.22 -7.71 1.08
C ARG A 105 -9.57 -6.23 1.15
N LEU A 106 -10.83 -5.87 0.95
CA LEU A 106 -11.29 -4.49 1.07
C LEU A 106 -11.18 -4.02 2.53
N GLU A 107 -11.73 -4.80 3.46
CA GLU A 107 -11.70 -4.48 4.90
C GLU A 107 -10.26 -4.36 5.43
N LEU A 108 -9.35 -5.23 5.01
CA LEU A 108 -7.93 -5.13 5.37
C LEU A 108 -7.28 -3.84 4.86
N GLY A 109 -7.64 -3.40 3.65
CA GLY A 109 -7.18 -2.12 3.10
C GLY A 109 -7.62 -0.96 3.97
N ASP A 110 -8.90 -0.91 4.31
CA ASP A 110 -9.50 0.15 5.12
C ASP A 110 -8.91 0.19 6.54
N LEU A 111 -8.78 -0.99 7.19
CA LEU A 111 -8.20 -1.10 8.52
C LEU A 111 -6.72 -0.69 8.55
N SER A 112 -5.95 -1.02 7.52
CA SER A 112 -4.54 -0.62 7.43
C SER A 112 -4.41 0.90 7.35
N THR A 113 -5.22 1.55 6.51
CA THR A 113 -5.25 3.02 6.39
C THR A 113 -5.70 3.68 7.70
N GLN A 114 -6.76 3.16 8.32
CA GLN A 114 -7.25 3.67 9.60
C GLN A 114 -6.19 3.56 10.69
N TYR A 115 -5.51 2.41 10.79
CA TYR A 115 -4.44 2.22 11.77
C TYR A 115 -3.32 3.24 11.59
N SER A 116 -2.83 3.43 10.36
CA SER A 116 -1.77 4.40 10.07
C SER A 116 -2.17 5.84 10.44
N ASN A 117 -3.40 6.26 10.11
CA ASN A 117 -3.90 7.58 10.46
C ASN A 117 -4.02 7.73 11.99
N ASN A 118 -4.58 6.74 12.69
CA ASN A 118 -4.73 6.77 14.15
C ASN A 118 -3.37 6.88 14.87
N VAL A 119 -2.35 6.18 14.40
CA VAL A 119 -0.99 6.28 14.97
C VAL A 119 -0.41 7.68 14.76
N LEU A 120 -0.57 8.26 13.57
CA LEU A 120 -0.11 9.61 13.28
C LEU A 120 -0.83 10.64 14.15
N ASP A 121 -2.15 10.52 14.29
CA ASP A 121 -2.98 11.45 15.05
C ASP A 121 -2.67 11.35 16.55
N ALA A 122 -2.52 10.15 17.10
CA ALA A 122 -2.11 9.96 18.48
C ALA A 122 -0.72 10.55 18.77
N THR A 123 0.21 10.43 17.81
CA THR A 123 1.55 11.01 17.94
C THR A 123 1.52 12.54 17.88
N LYS A 124 0.70 13.12 17.00
CA LYS A 124 0.52 14.58 16.88
C LYS A 124 -0.21 15.19 18.08
N ALA A 125 -1.19 14.47 18.65
CA ALA A 125 -2.03 14.98 19.73
C ALA A 125 -1.32 15.04 21.09
N TYR A 126 -0.24 14.27 21.29
CA TYR A 126 0.51 14.30 22.53
C TYR A 126 1.44 15.52 22.59
N SER A 127 1.23 16.37 23.59
CA SER A 127 2.16 17.42 23.98
C SER A 127 2.41 17.38 25.50
N LEU A 128 3.61 17.80 25.90
CA LEU A 128 4.00 17.93 27.30
C LEU A 128 4.62 19.31 27.49
N THR A 129 3.86 20.22 28.08
CA THR A 129 4.33 21.55 28.45
C THR A 129 5.08 21.47 29.77
N LEU A 130 6.37 21.81 29.76
CA LEU A 130 7.22 21.90 30.94
C LEU A 130 7.47 23.37 31.24
N THR A 131 7.18 23.80 32.46
CA THR A 131 7.28 25.21 32.85
C THR A 131 8.40 25.46 33.85
N ASP A 132 8.81 24.43 34.58
CA ASP A 132 9.85 24.53 35.60
C ASP A 132 11.21 24.09 35.06
N LYS A 133 12.24 24.88 35.33
CA LYS A 133 13.62 24.57 34.91
C LYS A 133 14.12 23.21 35.43
N ALA A 134 13.60 22.76 36.58
CA ALA A 134 13.97 21.47 37.16
C ALA A 134 13.44 20.27 36.34
N GLU A 135 12.34 20.42 35.60
CA GLU A 135 11.73 19.34 34.79
C GLU A 135 12.60 18.96 33.58
N VAL A 136 13.49 19.86 33.16
CA VAL A 136 14.39 19.70 32.02
C VAL A 136 15.85 19.50 32.43
N GLU A 137 16.12 19.29 33.73
CA GLU A 137 17.47 19.04 34.21
C GLU A 137 18.06 17.77 33.56
N GLY A 138 19.27 17.90 33.01
CA GLY A 138 19.97 16.80 32.33
C GLY A 138 19.73 16.73 30.81
N LEU A 139 18.82 17.53 30.25
CA LEU A 139 18.68 17.63 28.79
C LEU A 139 19.86 18.40 28.17
N PRO A 140 20.39 17.94 27.01
CA PRO A 140 21.46 18.65 26.31
C PRO A 140 20.93 19.96 25.67
N PRO A 141 21.81 20.94 25.41
CA PRO A 141 21.41 22.23 24.82
C PRO A 141 20.58 22.10 23.53
N SER A 142 20.93 21.15 22.65
CA SER A 142 20.18 20.92 21.41
C SER A 142 18.73 20.46 21.62
N ALA A 143 18.48 19.67 22.67
CA ALA A 143 17.13 19.23 23.02
C ALA A 143 16.31 20.39 23.62
N LEU A 144 16.95 21.24 24.44
CA LEU A 144 16.32 22.45 24.98
C LEU A 144 15.94 23.43 23.86
N GLU A 145 16.85 23.66 22.90
CA GLU A 145 16.58 24.52 21.74
C GLU A 145 15.42 23.99 20.89
N LEU A 146 15.40 22.69 20.61
CA LEU A 146 14.30 22.07 19.85
C LEU A 146 12.96 22.16 20.59
N ALA A 147 12.94 21.91 21.90
CA ALA A 147 11.73 22.02 22.72
C ALA A 147 11.22 23.46 22.76
N ALA A 148 12.10 24.46 22.88
CA ALA A 148 11.73 25.87 22.86
C ALA A 148 11.15 26.30 21.49
N GLN A 149 11.76 25.84 20.38
CA GLN A 149 11.22 26.09 19.03
C GLN A 149 9.82 25.48 18.85
N ARG A 150 9.60 24.26 19.36
CA ARG A 150 8.29 23.59 19.32
C ARG A 150 7.24 24.36 20.13
N ALA A 151 7.57 24.73 21.37
CA ALA A 151 6.65 25.48 22.23
C ALA A 151 6.23 26.82 21.62
N ALA A 152 7.17 27.54 20.98
CA ALA A 152 6.86 28.80 20.31
C ALA A 152 5.96 28.64 19.07
N ALA A 153 6.05 27.50 18.38
CA ALA A 153 5.22 27.21 17.21
C ALA A 153 3.80 26.73 17.55
N ASP A 154 3.61 26.15 18.75
CA ASP A 154 2.29 25.69 19.23
C ASP A 154 1.44 26.82 19.84
N GLU A 155 2.03 27.98 20.15
CA GLU A 155 1.32 29.17 20.68
C GLU A 155 0.70 30.07 19.58
N GLU A 156 0.96 29.79 18.30
CA GLU A 156 0.38 30.47 17.11
C GLU A 156 -0.86 29.73 16.56
#